data_AF-A0A525C030-F1
#
_entry.id   AF-A0A525C030-F1
#
_cell.length_a   1.000
_cell.length_b   1.000
_cell.length_c   1.000
_cell.angle_alpha   90.00
_cell.angle_beta   90.00
_cell.angle_gamma   90.00
#
_symmetry.space_group_name_H-M   'P 1'
#
loop_
_entity.id
_entity.type
_entity.pdbx_description
1 polymer ?
#
loop_
_entity_poly.entity_id
_entity_poly.type
_entity_poly.pdbx_seq_one_letter_code
_entity_poly.pdbx_strand_id
1 'polypeptide(L)'
;MRRRNRDITIFSLSMLDVFCGALGAFLIVMILLLPYYKKESIDFSRENEQLRQEMAAMSAELAQLQQQVQELQAQLAEAQAQAQNTEELQQQLAEAEQRSQEAEQRAQEAEQRAQESEQRAQRAEALLNQTFLLVYVRWETQNQDVDLHVIDPSGAEFYYEQQVIPGRPGELAEDSQHGPGNEVWEVTQAPPGEYQIYLKLYDQHGNPEYPTVRGKIFHRDGSFDLPSVTLTRVGSKEYMTTVVVSGDGSVSLR
;
A
#
# COMPACT_ATOMS: atom_id res chain seq x y z
N MET A 1 69.73 139.05 36.64
CA MET A 1 68.59 138.91 37.59
C MET A 1 67.63 137.87 37.05
N ARG A 2 67.25 136.87 37.86
CA ARG A 2 66.42 135.71 37.50
C ARG A 2 64.92 136.09 37.59
N ARG A 3 64.08 135.66 36.64
CA ARG A 3 62.60 135.65 36.77
C ARG A 3 62.00 134.44 36.01
N ARG A 4 60.78 134.05 36.39
CA ARG A 4 60.28 132.68 36.67
C ARG A 4 59.17 132.25 35.69
N ASN A 5 59.11 130.95 35.38
CA ASN A 5 58.11 130.22 34.57
C ASN A 5 56.64 130.50 34.94
N ARG A 6 55.72 130.43 33.95
CA ARG A 6 54.33 129.96 34.09
C ARG A 6 53.79 129.33 32.80
N ASP A 7 53.42 128.05 32.87
CA ASP A 7 52.61 127.34 31.87
C ASP A 7 51.12 127.69 32.02
N ILE A 8 50.38 127.69 30.90
CA ILE A 8 48.92 127.94 30.86
C ILE A 8 48.22 126.60 30.55
N THR A 9 47.56 126.02 31.55
CA THR A 9 46.61 124.91 31.43
C THR A 9 45.24 125.44 30.96
N ILE A 10 44.89 125.19 29.70
CA ILE A 10 43.62 125.59 29.09
C ILE A 10 42.76 124.34 28.93
N PHE A 11 42.12 123.84 29.99
CA PHE A 11 40.84 123.09 29.92
C PHE A 11 40.20 123.12 31.32
N SER A 12 38.97 123.64 31.36
CA SER A 12 38.29 124.19 32.53
C SER A 12 37.47 123.15 33.31
N LEU A 13 37.40 123.33 34.64
CA LEU A 13 36.54 122.56 35.56
C LEU A 13 35.08 122.43 35.07
N SER A 14 34.57 123.37 34.27
CA SER A 14 33.18 123.38 33.76
C SER A 14 32.86 122.34 32.67
N MET A 15 33.86 121.87 31.91
CA MET A 15 33.62 120.81 30.90
C MET A 15 33.39 119.45 31.59
N LEU A 16 34.04 119.23 32.73
CA LEU A 16 33.95 118.01 33.52
C LEU A 16 32.54 117.85 34.13
N ASP A 17 31.89 118.94 34.54
CA ASP A 17 30.51 118.92 35.03
C ASP A 17 29.48 118.58 33.94
N VAL A 18 29.67 119.03 32.69
CA VAL A 18 28.77 118.68 31.58
C VAL A 18 28.91 117.20 31.21
N PHE A 19 30.13 116.66 31.19
CA PHE A 19 30.35 115.22 31.02
C PHE A 19 29.78 114.42 32.20
N CYS A 20 29.92 114.92 33.43
CA CYS A 20 29.34 114.30 34.62
C CYS A 20 27.80 114.27 34.55
N GLY A 21 27.16 115.36 34.10
CA GLY A 21 25.72 115.43 33.91
C GLY A 21 25.20 114.54 32.79
N ALA A 22 25.89 114.49 31.64
CA ALA A 22 25.53 113.62 30.52
C ALA A 22 25.71 112.13 30.87
N LEU A 23 26.78 111.79 31.58
CA LEU A 23 27.05 110.42 32.04
C LEU A 23 26.09 110.01 33.17
N GLY A 24 25.70 110.95 34.03
CA GLY A 24 24.65 110.76 35.04
C GLY A 24 23.27 110.53 34.42
N ALA A 25 22.88 111.30 33.41
CA ALA A 25 21.63 111.09 32.67
C ALA A 25 21.62 109.73 31.95
N PHE A 26 22.73 109.35 31.32
CA PHE A 26 22.90 108.03 30.72
C PHE A 26 22.78 106.90 31.75
N LEU A 27 23.40 107.03 32.92
CA LEU A 27 23.28 106.06 34.01
C LEU A 27 21.84 105.92 34.53
N ILE A 28 21.11 107.02 34.67
CA ILE A 28 19.70 106.99 35.10
C ILE A 28 18.83 106.27 34.05
N VAL A 29 18.99 106.61 32.76
CA VAL A 29 18.28 105.94 31.66
C VAL A 29 18.64 104.46 31.59
N MET A 30 19.92 104.11 31.76
CA MET A 30 20.41 102.74 31.82
C MET A 30 19.79 101.96 32.99
N ILE A 31 19.75 102.54 34.20
CA ILE A 31 19.16 101.93 35.39
C ILE A 31 17.63 101.78 35.24
N LEU A 32 16.97 102.71 34.55
CA LEU A 32 15.53 102.68 34.32
C LEU A 32 15.12 101.68 33.22
N LEU A 33 15.98 101.46 32.21
CA LEU A 33 15.78 100.46 31.16
C LEU A 33 16.29 99.05 31.53
N LEU A 34 17.24 98.94 32.47
CA LEU A 34 17.82 97.67 32.94
C LEU A 34 16.78 96.60 33.35
N PRO A 35 15.70 96.95 34.08
CA PRO A 35 14.65 96.01 34.45
C PRO A 35 13.89 95.48 33.23
N TYR A 36 13.68 96.32 32.22
CA TYR A 36 12.93 95.98 31.01
C TYR A 36 13.73 95.03 30.11
N TYR A 37 15.01 95.35 29.87
CA TYR A 37 15.93 94.47 29.12
C TYR A 37 16.15 93.11 29.81
N LYS A 38 16.23 93.08 31.14
CA LYS A 38 16.32 91.81 31.88
C LYS A 38 15.05 90.99 31.79
N LYS A 39 13.87 91.61 31.91
CA LYS A 39 12.58 90.91 31.84
C LYS A 39 12.38 90.24 30.48
N GLU A 40 12.60 90.97 29.39
CA GLU A 40 12.49 90.44 28.03
C GLU A 40 13.48 89.29 27.77
N SER A 41 14.72 89.40 28.28
CA SER A 41 15.71 88.32 28.21
C SER A 41 15.32 87.08 29.03
N ILE A 42 14.67 87.25 30.18
CA ILE A 42 14.21 86.16 31.05
C ILE A 42 13.01 85.45 30.42
N ASP A 43 12.06 86.20 29.85
CA ASP A 43 10.88 85.64 29.19
C ASP A 43 11.28 84.85 27.94
N PHE A 44 12.20 85.37 27.11
CA PHE A 44 12.75 84.65 25.95
C PHE A 44 13.56 83.41 26.33
N SER A 45 14.27 83.44 27.47
CA SER A 45 15.01 82.29 28.00
C SER A 45 14.05 81.19 28.48
N ARG A 46 12.95 81.57 29.15
CA ARG A 46 11.90 80.62 29.59
C ARG A 46 11.17 79.97 28.42
N GLU A 47 10.84 80.74 27.39
CA GLU A 47 10.19 80.22 26.18
C GLU A 47 11.13 79.24 25.43
N ASN A 48 12.42 79.56 25.34
CA ASN A 48 13.42 78.63 24.80
C ASN A 48 13.58 77.35 25.65
N GLU A 49 13.50 77.46 26.98
CA GLU A 49 13.52 76.29 27.86
C GLU A 49 12.28 75.42 27.69
N GLN A 50 11.08 76.02 27.58
CA GLN A 50 9.84 75.29 27.30
C GLN A 50 9.88 74.58 25.95
N LEU A 51 10.30 75.27 24.89
CA LEU A 51 10.46 74.66 23.55
C LEU A 51 11.49 73.51 23.57
N ARG A 52 12.59 73.67 24.31
CA ARG A 52 13.57 72.58 24.50
C ARG A 52 12.98 71.40 25.25
N GLN A 53 12.15 71.63 26.27
CA GLN A 53 11.47 70.57 27.01
C GLN A 53 10.44 69.86 26.12
N GLU A 54 9.65 70.57 25.32
CA GLU A 54 8.71 69.98 24.36
C GLU A 54 9.43 69.17 23.28
N MET A 55 10.51 69.71 22.70
CA MET A 55 11.36 68.98 21.76
C MET A 55 11.97 67.72 22.38
N ALA A 56 12.41 67.79 23.64
CA ALA A 56 12.94 66.64 24.36
C ALA A 56 11.85 65.58 24.63
N ALA A 57 10.66 65.99 25.07
CA ALA A 57 9.52 65.09 25.28
C ALA A 57 9.08 64.42 23.97
N MET A 58 8.95 65.19 22.89
CA MET A 58 8.59 64.66 21.57
C MET A 58 9.68 63.77 20.99
N SER A 59 10.97 64.05 21.24
CA SER A 59 12.06 63.15 20.84
C SER A 59 12.03 61.82 21.60
N ALA A 60 11.64 61.83 22.87
CA ALA A 60 11.49 60.62 23.68
C ALA A 60 10.28 59.80 23.20
N GLU A 61 9.16 60.44 22.89
CA GLU A 61 7.98 59.78 22.32
C GLU A 61 8.27 59.16 20.95
N LEU A 62 8.98 59.88 20.06
CA LEU A 62 9.42 59.35 18.78
C LEU A 62 10.35 58.13 18.95
N ALA A 63 11.28 58.17 19.90
CA ALA A 63 12.15 57.03 20.19
C ALA A 63 11.36 55.82 20.69
N GLN A 64 10.36 56.03 21.55
CA GLN A 64 9.50 54.97 22.07
C GLN A 64 8.63 54.37 20.95
N LEU A 65 8.06 55.21 20.08
CA LEU A 65 7.26 54.77 18.94
C LEU A 65 8.12 53.99 17.92
N GLN A 66 9.35 54.45 17.66
CA GLN A 66 10.31 53.74 16.81
C GLN A 66 10.66 52.36 17.37
N GLN A 67 10.87 52.26 18.68
CA GLN A 67 11.13 50.97 19.35
C GLN A 67 9.92 50.03 19.22
N GLN A 68 8.71 50.55 19.38
CA GLN A 68 7.48 49.77 19.25
C GLN A 68 7.25 49.29 17.81
N VAL A 69 7.57 50.12 16.81
CA VAL A 69 7.54 49.72 15.39
C VAL A 69 8.55 48.62 15.10
N GLN A 70 9.77 48.70 15.64
CA GLN A 70 10.78 47.65 15.48
C GLN A 70 10.32 46.32 16.09
N GLU A 71 9.72 46.35 17.28
CA GLU A 71 9.20 45.15 17.95
C GLU A 71 8.05 44.51 17.16
N LEU A 72 7.11 45.31 16.66
CA LEU A 72 6.02 44.84 15.79
C LEU A 72 6.55 44.27 14.47
N GLN A 73 7.58 44.88 13.87
CA GLN A 73 8.23 44.35 12.67
C GLN A 73 8.88 42.99 12.92
N ALA A 74 9.54 42.80 14.06
CA ALA A 74 10.12 41.52 14.44
C ALA A 74 9.05 40.43 14.64
N GLN A 75 7.95 40.77 15.33
CA GLN A 75 6.82 39.84 15.51
C GLN A 75 6.15 39.47 14.19
N LEU A 76 6.00 40.44 13.27
CA LEU A 76 5.45 40.19 11.93
C LEU A 76 6.35 39.23 11.13
N ALA A 77 7.67 39.44 11.18
CA ALA A 77 8.61 38.57 10.48
C ALA A 77 8.59 37.13 11.05
N GLU A 78 8.48 36.98 12.36
CA GLU A 78 8.35 35.66 13.00
C GLU A 78 7.02 34.98 12.63
N ALA A 79 5.90 35.70 12.68
CA ALA A 79 4.61 35.19 12.27
C ALA A 79 4.58 34.76 10.79
N GLN A 80 5.25 35.52 9.91
CA GLN A 80 5.41 35.17 8.50
C GLN A 80 6.24 33.90 8.31
N ALA A 81 7.35 33.74 9.05
CA ALA A 81 8.16 32.53 9.00
C ALA A 81 7.39 31.30 9.50
N GLN A 82 6.59 31.44 10.58
CA GLN A 82 5.72 30.38 11.07
C GLN A 82 4.62 30.00 10.07
N ALA A 83 4.03 30.98 9.39
CA ALA A 83 3.04 30.74 8.34
C ALA A 83 3.64 29.94 7.18
N GLN A 84 4.83 30.33 6.70
CA GLN A 84 5.56 29.60 5.65
C GLN A 84 5.87 28.15 6.05
N ASN A 85 6.38 27.93 7.26
CA ASN A 85 6.62 26.59 7.78
C ASN A 85 5.34 25.75 7.84
N THR A 86 4.21 26.36 8.24
CA THR A 86 2.92 25.66 8.33
C THR A 86 2.42 25.26 6.94
N GLU A 87 2.58 26.13 5.94
CA GLU A 87 2.24 25.82 4.54
C GLU A 87 3.11 24.67 3.99
N GLU A 88 4.42 24.68 4.25
CA GLU A 88 5.31 23.58 3.85
C GLU A 88 4.92 22.25 4.51
N LEU A 89 4.61 22.26 5.82
CA LEU A 89 4.14 21.05 6.51
C LEU A 89 2.81 20.54 5.96
N GLN A 90 1.88 21.45 5.61
CA GLN A 90 0.60 21.07 4.99
C GLN A 90 0.81 20.42 3.62
N GLN A 91 1.74 20.93 2.81
CA GLN A 91 2.08 20.32 1.52
C GLN A 91 2.68 18.93 1.71
N GLN A 92 3.63 18.77 2.65
CA GLN A 92 4.22 17.46 2.94
C GLN A 92 3.19 16.45 3.45
N LEU A 93 2.24 16.89 4.27
CA LEU A 93 1.16 16.04 4.76
C LEU A 93 0.26 15.58 3.61
N ALA A 94 -0.15 16.48 2.72
CA ALA A 94 -0.96 16.14 1.55
C ALA A 94 -0.26 15.13 0.62
N GLU A 95 1.05 15.31 0.38
CA GLU A 95 1.85 14.36 -0.40
C GLU A 95 2.01 13.01 0.30
N ALA A 96 2.12 12.98 1.63
CA ALA A 96 2.21 11.75 2.41
C ALA A 96 0.87 10.99 2.39
N GLU A 97 -0.25 11.70 2.53
CA GLU A 97 -1.60 11.13 2.41
C GLU A 97 -1.84 10.52 1.04
N GLN A 98 -1.48 11.24 -0.04
CA GLN A 98 -1.60 10.72 -1.40
C GLN A 98 -0.74 9.45 -1.58
N ARG A 99 0.51 9.47 -1.11
CA ARG A 99 1.38 8.28 -1.16
C ARG A 99 0.82 7.10 -0.36
N SER A 100 0.19 7.37 0.79
CA SER A 100 -0.48 6.33 1.59
C SER A 100 -1.66 5.73 0.83
N GLN A 101 -2.52 6.55 0.24
CA GLN A 101 -3.68 6.10 -0.54
C GLN A 101 -3.25 5.27 -1.76
N GLU A 102 -2.23 5.72 -2.50
CA GLU A 102 -1.68 4.97 -3.64
C GLU A 102 -1.02 3.65 -3.20
N ALA A 103 -0.40 3.61 -2.01
CA ALA A 103 0.15 2.38 -1.45
C ALA A 103 -0.95 1.41 -1.01
N GLU A 104 -2.01 1.90 -0.38
CA GLU A 104 -3.19 1.11 0.01
C GLU A 104 -3.90 0.52 -1.21
N GLN A 105 -4.13 1.31 -2.26
CA GLN A 105 -4.73 0.82 -3.50
C GLN A 105 -3.87 -0.28 -4.14
N ARG A 106 -2.55 -0.07 -4.23
CA ARG A 106 -1.63 -1.08 -4.76
C ARG A 106 -1.62 -2.35 -3.91
N ALA A 107 -1.72 -2.23 -2.58
CA ALA A 107 -1.80 -3.37 -1.68
C ALA A 107 -3.11 -4.15 -1.89
N GLN A 108 -4.25 -3.47 -2.01
CA GLN A 108 -5.55 -4.09 -2.29
C GLN A 108 -5.55 -4.82 -3.64
N GLU A 109 -5.02 -4.20 -4.69
CA GLU A 109 -4.89 -4.85 -6.00
C GLU A 109 -3.96 -6.06 -5.95
N ALA A 110 -2.85 -5.98 -5.21
CA ALA A 110 -1.93 -7.10 -5.04
C ALA A 110 -2.59 -8.26 -4.29
N GLU A 111 -3.39 -7.97 -3.28
CA GLU A 111 -4.16 -8.98 -2.54
C GLU A 111 -5.22 -9.64 -3.42
N GLN A 112 -5.97 -8.87 -4.21
CA GLN A 112 -6.93 -9.42 -5.17
C GLN A 112 -6.25 -10.35 -6.19
N ARG A 113 -5.13 -9.91 -6.77
CA ARG A 113 -4.34 -10.75 -7.70
C ARG A 113 -3.83 -12.02 -7.01
N ALA A 114 -3.42 -11.95 -5.76
CA ALA A 114 -2.97 -13.12 -5.00
C ALA A 114 -4.12 -14.10 -4.76
N GLN A 115 -5.30 -13.61 -4.36
CA GLN A 115 -6.50 -14.44 -4.18
C GLN A 115 -6.95 -15.11 -5.48
N GLU A 116 -6.95 -14.39 -6.60
CA GLU A 116 -7.26 -14.95 -7.91
C GLU A 116 -6.27 -16.05 -8.32
N SER A 117 -4.98 -15.80 -8.07
CA SER A 117 -3.92 -16.78 -8.34
C SER A 117 -4.10 -18.04 -7.50
N GLU A 118 -4.44 -17.90 -6.22
CA GLU A 118 -4.70 -19.02 -5.32
C GLU A 118 -5.95 -19.82 -5.75
N GLN A 119 -7.05 -19.15 -6.07
CA GLN A 119 -8.26 -19.82 -6.58
C GLN A 119 -7.98 -20.57 -7.89
N ARG A 120 -7.16 -19.99 -8.78
CA ARG A 120 -6.75 -20.65 -10.02
C ARG A 120 -5.90 -21.88 -9.74
N ALA A 121 -4.98 -21.81 -8.78
CA ALA A 121 -4.16 -22.94 -8.37
C ALA A 121 -5.02 -24.08 -7.78
N GLN A 122 -5.95 -23.76 -6.87
CA GLN A 122 -6.87 -24.73 -6.28
C GLN A 122 -7.76 -25.41 -7.34
N ARG A 123 -8.26 -24.66 -8.33
CA ARG A 123 -9.01 -25.25 -9.45
C ARG A 123 -8.15 -26.16 -10.31
N ALA A 124 -6.91 -25.77 -10.59
CA ALA A 124 -5.98 -26.60 -11.35
C ALA A 124 -5.67 -27.91 -10.60
N GLU A 125 -5.45 -27.84 -9.28
CA GLU A 125 -5.24 -29.00 -8.42
C GLU A 125 -6.47 -29.93 -8.43
N ALA A 126 -7.68 -29.38 -8.31
CA ALA A 126 -8.91 -30.18 -8.37
C ALA A 126 -9.11 -30.90 -9.71
N LEU A 127 -8.62 -30.33 -10.82
CA LEU A 127 -8.60 -30.99 -12.12
C LEU A 127 -7.51 -32.06 -12.21
N LEU A 128 -6.35 -31.81 -11.59
CA LEU A 128 -5.27 -32.79 -11.47
C LEU A 128 -5.58 -33.92 -10.50
N ASN A 129 -6.61 -33.82 -9.67
CA ASN A 129 -7.05 -34.94 -8.82
C ASN A 129 -8.06 -35.86 -9.53
N GLN A 130 -8.50 -35.50 -10.74
CA GLN A 130 -9.42 -36.31 -11.53
C GLN A 130 -8.66 -37.21 -12.51
N THR A 131 -9.12 -38.45 -12.65
CA THR A 131 -8.62 -39.42 -13.61
C THR A 131 -9.78 -40.19 -14.22
N PHE A 132 -9.54 -40.79 -15.37
CA PHE A 132 -10.44 -41.76 -15.98
C PHE A 132 -9.84 -43.15 -15.85
N LEU A 133 -10.66 -44.20 -15.94
CA LEU A 133 -10.19 -45.57 -16.13
C LEU A 133 -10.91 -46.18 -17.33
N LEU A 134 -10.16 -46.90 -18.17
CA LEU A 134 -10.71 -47.77 -19.20
C LEU A 134 -10.04 -49.14 -19.05
N VAL A 135 -10.81 -50.13 -18.64
CA VAL A 135 -10.40 -51.52 -18.50
C VAL A 135 -10.74 -52.22 -19.81
N TYR A 136 -9.71 -52.65 -20.53
CA TYR A 136 -9.84 -53.41 -21.76
C TYR A 136 -9.31 -54.82 -21.54
N VAL A 137 -10.14 -55.83 -21.79
CA VAL A 137 -9.73 -57.25 -21.77
C VAL A 137 -10.11 -57.93 -23.08
N ARG A 138 -9.36 -58.97 -23.44
CA ARG A 138 -9.60 -59.76 -24.65
C ARG A 138 -9.17 -61.20 -24.50
N TRP A 139 -9.76 -62.07 -25.29
CA TRP A 139 -9.39 -63.48 -25.46
C TRP A 139 -9.40 -63.88 -26.93
N GLU A 140 -8.62 -64.91 -27.25
CA GLU A 140 -8.38 -65.36 -28.64
C GLU A 140 -9.12 -66.65 -28.99
N THR A 141 -9.64 -67.38 -28.01
CA THR A 141 -10.32 -68.66 -28.23
C THR A 141 -11.68 -68.42 -28.89
N GLN A 142 -12.04 -69.29 -29.84
CA GLN A 142 -13.28 -69.14 -30.61
C GLN A 142 -14.49 -69.68 -29.86
N ASN A 143 -15.67 -69.10 -30.12
CA ASN A 143 -16.95 -69.59 -29.62
C ASN A 143 -16.97 -69.73 -28.09
N GLN A 144 -16.41 -68.77 -27.36
CA GLN A 144 -16.49 -68.73 -25.90
C GLN A 144 -16.91 -67.34 -25.44
N ASP A 145 -17.68 -67.32 -24.37
CA ASP A 145 -18.25 -66.13 -23.74
C ASP A 145 -17.51 -65.86 -22.42
N VAL A 146 -16.86 -64.71 -22.31
CA VAL A 146 -16.00 -64.36 -21.17
C VAL A 146 -16.40 -63.00 -20.63
N ASP A 147 -17.11 -63.00 -19.50
CA ASP A 147 -17.60 -61.82 -18.82
C ASP A 147 -16.47 -61.08 -18.06
N LEU A 148 -16.47 -59.74 -18.16
CA LEU A 148 -15.78 -58.81 -17.28
C LEU A 148 -16.69 -58.39 -16.14
N HIS A 149 -16.16 -58.47 -14.93
CA HIS A 149 -16.81 -57.97 -13.74
C HIS A 149 -15.90 -56.93 -13.10
N VAL A 150 -16.40 -55.69 -12.96
CA VAL A 150 -15.68 -54.61 -12.27
C VAL A 150 -16.43 -54.23 -11.01
N ILE A 151 -15.78 -54.38 -9.86
CA ILE A 151 -16.31 -53.90 -8.59
C ILE A 151 -15.70 -52.53 -8.27
N ASP A 152 -16.54 -51.50 -8.12
CA ASP A 152 -16.08 -50.14 -7.81
C ASP A 152 -15.75 -49.96 -6.31
N PRO A 153 -15.16 -48.81 -5.90
CA PRO A 153 -14.81 -48.54 -4.50
C PRO A 153 -15.99 -48.58 -3.52
N SER A 154 -17.22 -48.43 -4.01
CA SER A 154 -18.43 -48.49 -3.20
C SER A 154 -19.02 -49.90 -3.11
N GLY A 155 -18.39 -50.88 -3.77
CA GLY A 155 -18.82 -52.27 -3.84
C GLY A 155 -19.91 -52.54 -4.88
N ALA A 156 -20.21 -51.62 -5.80
CA ALA A 156 -21.07 -51.93 -6.95
C ALA A 156 -20.33 -52.87 -7.87
N GLU A 157 -21.06 -53.82 -8.44
CA GLU A 157 -20.54 -54.66 -9.50
C GLU A 157 -21.17 -54.27 -10.84
N PHE A 158 -20.31 -53.97 -11.81
CA PHE A 158 -20.66 -53.77 -13.21
C PHE A 158 -20.34 -55.05 -13.98
N TYR A 159 -21.35 -55.58 -14.68
CA TYR A 159 -21.28 -56.82 -15.47
C TYR A 159 -22.47 -56.86 -16.46
N TYR A 160 -22.60 -57.91 -17.28
CA TYR A 160 -23.57 -57.96 -18.38
C TYR A 160 -25.04 -57.60 -18.01
N GLU A 161 -25.54 -57.95 -16.81
CA GLU A 161 -26.92 -57.58 -16.40
C GLU A 161 -27.01 -56.15 -15.89
N GLN A 162 -25.91 -55.62 -15.39
CA GLN A 162 -25.82 -54.35 -14.70
C GLN A 162 -24.70 -53.50 -15.30
N GLN A 163 -24.85 -53.21 -16.60
CA GLN A 163 -23.86 -52.47 -17.39
C GLN A 163 -23.74 -51.02 -16.93
N VAL A 164 -24.86 -50.40 -16.52
CA VAL A 164 -24.92 -49.04 -15.97
C VAL A 164 -25.69 -49.04 -14.66
N ILE A 165 -25.19 -48.32 -13.65
CA ILE A 165 -25.82 -48.22 -12.33
C ILE A 165 -26.25 -46.78 -12.08
N PRO A 166 -27.55 -46.49 -11.92
CA PRO A 166 -28.03 -45.13 -11.67
C PRO A 166 -27.34 -44.49 -10.46
N GLY A 167 -26.78 -43.30 -10.67
CA GLY A 167 -26.09 -42.54 -9.64
C GLY A 167 -24.66 -42.99 -9.33
N ARG A 168 -24.11 -43.97 -10.07
CA ARG A 168 -22.69 -44.34 -10.00
C ARG A 168 -21.99 -44.03 -11.33
N PRO A 169 -20.75 -43.54 -11.30
CA PRO A 169 -19.99 -43.29 -12.51
C PRO A 169 -19.43 -44.61 -13.05
N GLY A 170 -19.47 -44.77 -14.37
CA GLY A 170 -18.89 -45.88 -15.10
C GLY A 170 -19.92 -46.78 -15.77
N GLU A 171 -19.48 -47.50 -16.80
CA GLU A 171 -20.31 -48.40 -17.59
C GLU A 171 -19.51 -49.54 -18.23
N LEU A 172 -20.15 -50.70 -18.37
CA LEU A 172 -19.68 -51.77 -19.26
C LEU A 172 -20.11 -51.41 -20.69
N ALA A 173 -19.18 -50.92 -21.49
CA ALA A 173 -19.42 -50.35 -22.81
C ALA A 173 -19.38 -51.39 -23.95
N GLU A 174 -18.56 -52.44 -23.80
CA GLU A 174 -18.45 -53.53 -24.78
C GLU A 174 -18.50 -54.87 -24.05
N ASP A 175 -19.32 -55.78 -24.58
CA ASP A 175 -19.67 -57.08 -24.00
C ASP A 175 -19.81 -58.10 -25.14
N SER A 176 -18.74 -58.87 -25.37
CA SER A 176 -18.64 -59.80 -26.51
C SER A 176 -19.04 -61.21 -26.09
N GLN A 177 -20.22 -61.66 -26.51
CA GLN A 177 -20.72 -63.01 -26.17
C GLN A 177 -20.01 -64.16 -26.90
N HIS A 178 -19.21 -63.88 -27.94
CA HIS A 178 -18.58 -64.93 -28.75
C HIS A 178 -17.14 -64.57 -29.10
N GLY A 179 -16.23 -65.44 -28.69
CA GLY A 179 -14.80 -65.33 -28.97
C GLY A 179 -14.40 -65.59 -30.42
N PRO A 180 -13.25 -65.06 -30.90
CA PRO A 180 -12.35 -64.13 -30.20
C PRO A 180 -13.07 -62.81 -29.91
N GLY A 181 -12.95 -62.32 -28.68
CA GLY A 181 -13.79 -61.25 -28.17
C GLY A 181 -13.05 -60.33 -27.22
N ASN A 182 -13.71 -59.22 -26.89
CA ASN A 182 -13.21 -58.22 -25.96
C ASN A 182 -14.34 -57.67 -25.10
N GLU A 183 -13.96 -57.22 -23.91
CA GLU A 183 -14.84 -56.44 -23.05
C GLU A 183 -14.17 -55.13 -22.64
N VAL A 184 -15.02 -54.11 -22.47
CA VAL A 184 -14.59 -52.78 -22.08
C VAL A 184 -15.49 -52.27 -20.97
N TRP A 185 -14.87 -51.88 -19.86
CA TRP A 185 -15.50 -51.07 -18.84
C TRP A 185 -14.79 -49.72 -18.75
N GLU A 186 -15.54 -48.63 -18.69
CA GLU A 186 -14.98 -47.28 -18.63
C GLU A 186 -15.64 -46.39 -17.58
N VAL A 187 -14.88 -45.44 -17.05
CA VAL A 187 -15.36 -44.36 -16.19
C VAL A 187 -14.56 -43.08 -16.46
N THR A 188 -15.27 -41.98 -16.71
CA THR A 188 -14.64 -40.70 -17.11
C THR A 188 -14.07 -39.90 -15.94
N GLN A 189 -14.65 -40.04 -14.75
CA GLN A 189 -14.17 -39.46 -13.49
C GLN A 189 -14.20 -40.55 -12.43
N ALA A 190 -13.13 -41.33 -12.34
CA ALA A 190 -13.01 -42.44 -11.41
C ALA A 190 -12.91 -41.93 -9.96
N PRO A 191 -13.87 -42.25 -9.07
CA PRO A 191 -13.69 -41.99 -7.64
C PRO A 191 -12.42 -42.65 -7.08
N PRO A 192 -11.71 -42.00 -6.13
CA PRO A 192 -10.60 -42.63 -5.43
C PRO A 192 -11.05 -43.88 -4.67
N GLY A 193 -10.18 -44.88 -4.65
CA GLY A 193 -10.41 -46.16 -3.98
C GLY A 193 -9.94 -47.35 -4.80
N GLU A 194 -10.39 -48.53 -4.40
CA GLU A 194 -9.98 -49.80 -4.98
C GLU A 194 -11.06 -50.33 -5.93
N TYR A 195 -10.67 -50.62 -7.17
CA TYR A 195 -11.49 -51.28 -8.17
C TYR A 195 -10.99 -52.69 -8.35
N GLN A 196 -11.87 -53.69 -8.19
CA GLN A 196 -11.49 -55.08 -8.29
C GLN A 196 -11.97 -55.64 -9.63
N ILE A 197 -11.04 -56.21 -10.39
CA ILE A 197 -11.32 -56.76 -11.71
C ILE A 197 -11.37 -58.27 -11.61
N TYR A 198 -12.49 -58.83 -12.06
CA TYR A 198 -12.73 -60.25 -12.14
C TYR A 198 -13.13 -60.65 -13.55
N LEU A 199 -12.88 -61.91 -13.87
CA LEU A 199 -13.21 -62.52 -15.14
C LEU A 199 -14.01 -63.79 -14.89
N LYS A 200 -14.94 -64.11 -15.78
CA LYS A 200 -15.75 -65.31 -15.67
C LYS A 200 -15.96 -65.92 -17.04
N LEU A 201 -15.63 -67.20 -17.17
CA LEU A 201 -15.99 -67.97 -18.36
C LEU A 201 -17.47 -68.32 -18.24
N TYR A 202 -18.33 -67.59 -18.95
CA TYR A 202 -19.78 -67.74 -18.86
C TYR A 202 -20.26 -69.00 -19.58
N ASP A 203 -19.87 -69.13 -20.85
CA ASP A 203 -20.19 -70.28 -21.69
C ASP A 203 -19.00 -70.64 -22.59
N GLN A 204 -18.83 -71.94 -22.80
CA GLN A 204 -17.81 -72.49 -23.70
C GLN A 204 -18.35 -72.74 -25.11
N HIS A 205 -19.67 -72.71 -25.32
CA HIS A 205 -20.38 -73.06 -26.55
C HIS A 205 -19.81 -74.30 -27.28
N GLY A 206 -19.42 -75.32 -26.52
CA GLY A 206 -18.86 -76.56 -27.04
C GLY A 206 -17.36 -76.55 -27.35
N ASN A 207 -16.65 -75.42 -27.17
CA ASN A 207 -15.19 -75.36 -27.24
C ASN A 207 -14.56 -75.73 -25.86
N PRO A 208 -13.85 -76.87 -25.75
CA PRO A 208 -13.27 -77.35 -24.50
C PRO A 208 -11.97 -76.63 -24.09
N GLU A 209 -11.46 -75.69 -24.90
CA GLU A 209 -10.25 -74.93 -24.58
C GLU A 209 -10.44 -74.02 -23.35
N TYR A 210 -9.33 -73.65 -22.72
CA TYR A 210 -9.32 -72.70 -21.60
C TYR A 210 -8.88 -71.32 -22.11
N PRO A 211 -9.77 -70.31 -22.15
CA PRO A 211 -9.40 -68.98 -22.60
C PRO A 211 -8.34 -68.40 -21.67
N THR A 212 -7.30 -67.82 -22.27
CA THR A 212 -6.35 -66.97 -21.54
C THR A 212 -6.68 -65.51 -21.87
N VAL A 213 -7.19 -64.81 -20.87
CA VAL A 213 -7.57 -63.41 -20.98
C VAL A 213 -6.35 -62.54 -20.73
N ARG A 214 -6.20 -61.52 -21.56
CA ARG A 214 -5.17 -60.48 -21.43
C ARG A 214 -5.83 -59.13 -21.55
N GLY A 215 -5.23 -58.12 -20.92
CA GLY A 215 -5.82 -56.80 -20.96
C GLY A 215 -4.86 -55.70 -20.60
N LYS A 216 -5.38 -54.49 -20.65
CA LYS A 216 -4.69 -53.26 -20.30
C LYS A 216 -5.68 -52.33 -19.63
N ILE A 217 -5.21 -51.56 -18.67
CA ILE A 217 -5.95 -50.43 -18.14
C ILE A 217 -5.34 -49.13 -18.65
N PHE A 218 -6.17 -48.23 -19.14
CA PHE A 218 -5.79 -46.88 -19.52
C PHE A 218 -6.28 -45.89 -18.48
N HIS A 219 -5.45 -44.90 -18.18
CA HIS A 219 -5.75 -43.83 -17.25
C HIS A 219 -5.08 -42.54 -17.73
N ARG A 220 -5.32 -41.42 -17.04
CA ARG A 220 -4.80 -40.10 -17.44
C ARG A 220 -3.30 -40.09 -17.78
N ASP A 221 -2.50 -40.73 -16.94
CA ASP A 221 -1.05 -40.65 -16.99
C ASP A 221 -0.39 -41.78 -17.81
N GLY A 222 -1.19 -42.69 -18.39
CA GLY A 222 -0.67 -43.77 -19.22
C GLY A 222 -1.52 -45.04 -19.20
N SER A 223 -0.84 -46.19 -19.13
CA SER A 223 -1.50 -47.49 -19.11
C SER A 223 -0.67 -48.54 -18.39
N PHE A 224 -1.34 -49.54 -17.81
CA PHE A 224 -0.70 -50.74 -17.25
C PHE A 224 -1.20 -51.99 -17.96
N ASP A 225 -0.29 -52.90 -18.29
CA ASP A 225 -0.67 -54.25 -18.72
C ASP A 225 -1.25 -55.02 -17.52
N LEU A 226 -2.41 -55.64 -17.71
CA LEU A 226 -3.06 -56.46 -16.70
C LEU A 226 -2.44 -57.87 -16.71
N PRO A 227 -2.37 -58.56 -15.54
CA PRO A 227 -1.88 -59.93 -15.49
C PRO A 227 -2.75 -60.86 -16.34
N SER A 228 -2.13 -61.82 -17.02
CA SER A 228 -2.90 -62.80 -17.80
C SER A 228 -3.55 -63.84 -16.89
N VAL A 229 -4.83 -64.15 -17.13
CA VAL A 229 -5.59 -65.14 -16.35
C VAL A 229 -6.13 -66.21 -17.28
N THR A 230 -5.90 -67.48 -16.98
CA THR A 230 -6.47 -68.62 -17.71
C THR A 230 -7.69 -69.15 -16.97
N LEU A 231 -8.85 -69.14 -17.64
CA LEU A 231 -10.12 -69.56 -17.05
C LEU A 231 -10.33 -71.06 -17.30
N THR A 232 -10.30 -71.85 -16.22
CA THR A 232 -10.36 -73.33 -16.31
C THR A 232 -11.69 -73.92 -15.91
N ARG A 233 -12.57 -73.13 -15.29
CA ARG A 233 -13.88 -73.57 -14.77
C ARG A 233 -14.98 -72.62 -15.22
N VAL A 234 -15.92 -73.14 -16.00
CA VAL A 234 -17.13 -72.42 -16.42
C VAL A 234 -17.94 -71.98 -15.20
N GLY A 235 -18.41 -70.74 -15.21
CA GLY A 235 -19.18 -70.11 -14.14
C GLY A 235 -18.36 -69.67 -12.92
N SER A 236 -17.06 -69.98 -12.86
CA SER A 236 -16.17 -69.50 -11.79
C SER A 236 -15.76 -68.06 -12.04
N LYS A 237 -15.87 -67.22 -11.02
CA LYS A 237 -15.37 -65.84 -11.04
C LYS A 237 -13.91 -65.86 -10.55
N GLU A 238 -12.98 -65.59 -11.45
CA GLU A 238 -11.54 -65.56 -11.20
C GLU A 238 -11.06 -64.12 -11.01
N TYR A 239 -10.24 -63.89 -9.98
CA TYR A 239 -9.64 -62.58 -9.70
C TYR A 239 -8.50 -62.29 -10.66
N MET A 240 -8.47 -61.09 -11.24
CA MET A 240 -7.39 -60.62 -12.11
C MET A 240 -6.43 -59.71 -11.37
N THR A 241 -6.89 -58.55 -10.90
CA THR A 241 -6.08 -57.56 -10.17
C THR A 241 -6.96 -56.52 -9.48
N THR A 242 -6.36 -55.71 -8.62
CA THR A 242 -6.98 -54.53 -8.02
C THR A 242 -6.30 -53.28 -8.57
N VAL A 243 -7.10 -52.37 -9.12
CA VAL A 243 -6.66 -51.05 -9.53
C VAL A 243 -6.90 -50.09 -8.37
N VAL A 244 -5.90 -49.32 -7.99
CA VAL A 244 -6.00 -48.32 -6.92
C VAL A 244 -5.93 -46.94 -7.54
N VAL A 245 -6.99 -46.15 -7.35
CA VAL A 245 -7.03 -44.72 -7.66
C VAL A 245 -6.80 -43.93 -6.38
N SER A 246 -5.71 -43.18 -6.34
CA SER A 246 -5.36 -42.31 -5.22
C SER A 246 -6.17 -41.00 -5.24
N GLY A 247 -6.19 -40.28 -4.11
CA GLY A 247 -6.89 -38.99 -4.00
C GLY A 247 -6.34 -37.89 -4.91
N ASP A 248 -5.11 -38.04 -5.43
CA ASP A 248 -4.47 -37.16 -6.41
C ASP A 248 -4.68 -37.62 -7.87
N GLY A 249 -5.57 -38.60 -8.08
CA GLY A 249 -5.88 -39.16 -9.40
C GLY A 249 -4.79 -40.08 -9.96
N SER A 250 -3.70 -40.33 -9.24
CA SER A 250 -2.70 -41.32 -9.65
C SER A 250 -3.30 -42.73 -9.59
N VAL A 251 -2.85 -43.59 -10.52
CA VAL A 251 -3.36 -44.95 -10.67
C VAL A 251 -2.23 -45.95 -10.51
N SER A 252 -2.49 -47.05 -9.80
CA SER A 252 -1.55 -48.16 -9.63
C SER A 252 -2.27 -49.50 -9.61
N LEU A 253 -1.53 -50.59 -9.81
CA LEU A 253 -2.04 -51.96 -9.70
C LEU A 253 -1.52 -52.64 -8.42
N ARG A 254 -2.36 -53.49 -7.83
CA ARG A 254 -2.05 -54.35 -6.68
C ARG A 254 -2.35 -55.82 -6.99
#